data_AF-A0A934UST4-F1
#
_entry.id   AF-A0A934UST4-F1
#
_cell.length_a   1.000
_cell.length_b   1.000
_cell.length_c   1.000
_cell.angle_alpha   90.00
_cell.angle_beta   90.00
_cell.angle_gamma   90.00
#
_symmetry.space_group_name_H-M   'P 1'
#
loop_
_entity.id
_entity.type
_entity.pdbx_description
1 polymer ?
#
loop_
_entity_poly.entity_id
_entity_poly.type
_entity_poly.pdbx_seq_one_letter_code
_entity_poly.pdbx_strand_id
1 'polypeptide(L)'
;MNLKKTTCRALIVSMFAFSFQAAGAGMIGAEQAQTSRSERTFVLDTLSRADTSSQLQALGVDPQQARERIGAMSDAEVAQLAADMRTAPAGADGGTVLAVIVIAAAIWYFAFRR
;
A
#
# COMPACT_ATOMS: atom_id res chain seq x y z
N MET A 1 32.58 30.85 -33.71
CA MET A 1 31.33 30.68 -34.47
C MET A 1 30.79 29.24 -34.39
N ASN A 2 30.62 28.67 -33.18
CA ASN A 2 30.13 27.29 -33.02
C ASN A 2 29.08 27.11 -31.90
N LEU A 3 28.87 28.12 -31.06
CA LEU A 3 27.98 28.04 -29.91
C LEU A 3 26.51 27.80 -30.32
N LYS A 4 26.06 28.47 -31.40
CA LYS A 4 24.70 28.29 -31.95
C LYS A 4 24.45 26.87 -32.48
N LYS A 5 25.50 26.24 -33.04
CA LYS A 5 25.45 24.86 -33.58
C LYS A 5 25.45 23.81 -32.47
N THR A 6 26.17 24.03 -31.37
CA THR A 6 26.17 23.13 -30.21
C THR A 6 24.84 23.18 -29.46
N THR A 7 24.23 24.36 -29.32
CA THR A 7 22.91 24.48 -28.67
C THR A 7 21.81 23.76 -29.46
N CYS A 8 21.79 23.90 -30.80
CA CYS A 8 20.82 23.17 -31.62
C CYS A 8 21.01 21.65 -31.56
N ARG A 9 22.26 21.15 -31.54
CA ARG A 9 22.51 19.70 -31.41
C ARG A 9 22.10 19.17 -30.03
N ALA A 10 22.34 19.93 -28.97
CA ALA A 10 21.87 19.57 -27.63
C ALA A 10 20.33 19.52 -27.55
N LEU A 11 19.64 20.44 -28.23
CA LEU A 11 18.18 20.49 -28.26
C LEU A 11 17.56 19.31 -29.02
N ILE A 12 18.14 18.93 -30.17
CA ILE A 12 17.69 17.77 -30.95
C ILE A 12 17.85 16.46 -30.17
N VAL A 13 18.98 16.28 -29.47
CA VAL A 13 19.21 15.10 -28.62
C VAL A 13 18.20 15.04 -27.47
N SER A 14 17.89 16.18 -26.85
CA SER A 14 16.90 16.27 -25.77
C SER A 14 15.48 15.91 -26.25
N MET A 15 15.07 16.36 -27.44
CA MET A 15 13.74 16.00 -27.99
C MET A 15 13.62 14.52 -28.35
N PHE A 16 14.70 13.88 -28.81
CA PHE A 16 14.71 12.43 -29.06
C PHE A 16 14.64 11.61 -27.76
N ALA A 17 15.33 12.06 -26.70
CA ALA A 17 15.28 11.40 -25.39
C ALA A 17 13.88 11.46 -24.76
N PHE A 18 13.09 12.51 -25.02
CA PHE A 18 11.76 12.68 -24.46
C PHE A 18 10.65 11.97 -25.25
N SER A 19 10.89 11.62 -26.53
CA SER A 19 9.92 10.89 -27.37
C SER A 19 9.71 9.42 -26.96
N PHE A 20 10.52 8.92 -26.02
CA PHE A 20 10.35 7.58 -25.44
C PHE A 20 9.40 7.53 -24.24
N GLN A 21 8.73 8.63 -23.89
CA GLN A 21 7.52 8.55 -23.07
C GLN A 21 6.37 8.05 -23.95
N ALA A 22 6.45 6.77 -24.33
CA ALA A 22 5.28 6.02 -24.74
C ALA A 22 4.30 6.11 -23.57
N ALA A 23 3.30 6.96 -23.71
CA ALA A 23 2.09 6.89 -22.92
C ALA A 23 1.44 5.54 -23.26
N GLY A 24 1.94 4.50 -22.58
CA GLY A 24 1.31 3.20 -22.57
C GLY A 24 -0.03 3.39 -21.87
N ALA A 25 -1.07 3.61 -22.65
CA ALA A 25 -2.36 3.00 -22.34
C ALA A 25 -2.12 1.49 -22.38
N GLY A 26 -1.50 0.97 -21.31
CA GLY A 26 -1.18 -0.43 -21.18
C GLY A 26 -2.50 -1.16 -21.28
N MET A 27 -2.61 -2.08 -22.25
CA MET A 27 -3.48 -3.22 -22.05
C MET A 27 -3.12 -3.75 -20.66
N ILE A 28 -4.06 -3.65 -19.72
CA ILE A 28 -3.90 -4.27 -18.42
C ILE A 28 -3.74 -5.76 -18.73
N GLY A 29 -2.50 -6.23 -18.70
CA GLY A 29 -2.17 -7.63 -18.90
C GLY A 29 -2.99 -8.44 -17.91
N ALA A 30 -3.38 -9.65 -18.31
CA ALA A 30 -4.16 -10.54 -17.43
C ALA A 30 -3.53 -10.67 -16.02
N GLU A 31 -2.20 -10.54 -15.94
CA GLU A 31 -1.43 -10.47 -14.70
C GLU A 31 -1.77 -9.26 -13.80
N GLN A 32 -1.96 -8.07 -14.35
CA GLN A 32 -2.35 -6.88 -13.59
C GLN A 32 -3.81 -6.96 -13.15
N ALA A 33 -4.71 -7.45 -14.01
CA ALA A 33 -6.10 -7.72 -13.62
C ALA A 33 -6.21 -8.77 -12.50
N GLN A 34 -5.37 -9.81 -12.54
CA GLN A 34 -5.27 -10.80 -11.48
C GLN A 34 -4.71 -10.20 -10.18
N THR A 35 -3.73 -9.31 -10.28
CA THR A 35 -3.16 -8.58 -9.14
C THR A 35 -4.22 -7.70 -8.47
N SER A 36 -4.96 -6.89 -9.23
CA SER A 36 -6.04 -6.04 -8.69
C SER A 36 -7.15 -6.86 -8.02
N ARG A 37 -7.48 -8.03 -8.58
CA ARG A 37 -8.44 -8.96 -7.95
C ARG A 37 -7.92 -9.53 -6.64
N SER A 38 -6.64 -9.86 -6.58
CA SER A 38 -5.97 -10.33 -5.36
C SER A 38 -5.93 -9.24 -4.29
N GLU A 39 -5.65 -7.99 -4.66
CA GLU A 39 -5.65 -6.84 -3.75
C GLU A 39 -7.03 -6.57 -3.18
N ARG A 40 -8.08 -6.60 -4.02
CA ARG A 40 -9.47 -6.49 -3.54
C ARG A 40 -9.82 -7.60 -2.55
N THR A 41 -9.37 -8.82 -2.82
CA THR A 41 -9.60 -9.97 -1.92
C THR A 41 -8.89 -9.77 -0.58
N PHE A 42 -7.64 -9.27 -0.60
CA PHE A 42 -6.88 -8.96 0.62
C PHE A 42 -7.55 -7.88 1.48
N VAL A 43 -8.03 -6.80 0.87
CA VAL A 43 -8.73 -5.72 1.59
C VAL A 43 -10.03 -6.24 2.21
N LEU A 44 -10.80 -7.03 1.46
CA LEU A 44 -12.05 -7.62 1.96
C LEU A 44 -11.82 -8.64 3.08
N ASP A 45 -10.79 -9.46 2.98
CA ASP A 45 -10.39 -10.39 4.05
C ASP A 45 -10.01 -9.63 5.33
N THR A 46 -9.19 -8.59 5.19
CA THR A 46 -8.79 -7.73 6.30
C THR A 46 -10.00 -7.07 6.97
N LEU A 47 -10.94 -6.55 6.19
CA LEU A 47 -12.17 -5.95 6.72
C LEU A 47 -13.14 -6.97 7.33
N SER A 48 -13.08 -8.22 6.89
CA SER A 48 -13.90 -9.32 7.41
C SER A 48 -13.41 -9.86 8.75
N ARG A 49 -12.20 -9.47 9.20
CA ARG A 49 -11.70 -9.85 10.52
C ARG A 49 -12.60 -9.24 11.61
N ALA A 50 -12.95 -10.07 12.58
CA ALA A 50 -13.85 -9.68 13.67
C ALA A 50 -13.35 -8.42 14.40
N ASP A 51 -12.05 -8.35 14.72
CA ASP A 51 -11.43 -7.19 15.35
C ASP A 51 -11.55 -5.90 14.52
N THR A 52 -11.28 -5.96 13.21
CA THR A 52 -11.39 -4.81 12.30
C THR A 52 -12.84 -4.36 12.16
N SER A 53 -13.77 -5.29 12.03
CA SER A 53 -15.20 -4.98 11.97
C SER A 53 -15.72 -4.36 13.27
N SER A 54 -15.23 -4.82 14.42
CA SER A 54 -15.60 -4.29 15.74
C SER A 54 -15.03 -2.88 15.95
N GLN A 55 -13.79 -2.62 15.53
CA GLN A 55 -13.22 -1.27 15.53
C GLN A 55 -13.98 -0.31 14.61
N LEU A 56 -14.33 -0.74 13.40
CA LEU A 56 -15.13 0.08 12.49
C LEU A 56 -16.50 0.41 13.09
N GLN A 57 -17.17 -0.55 13.72
CA GLN A 57 -18.41 -0.32 14.44
C GLN A 57 -18.23 0.62 15.64
N ALA A 58 -17.13 0.50 16.38
CA ALA A 58 -16.80 1.39 17.49
C ALA A 58 -16.58 2.85 17.02
N LEU A 59 -16.13 3.04 15.78
CA LEU A 59 -16.01 4.34 15.11
C LEU A 59 -17.34 4.80 14.46
N GLY A 60 -18.43 4.03 14.60
CA GLY A 60 -19.74 4.34 14.02
C GLY A 60 -19.87 3.99 12.53
N VAL A 61 -18.95 3.21 11.97
CA VAL A 61 -18.95 2.78 10.57
C VAL A 61 -19.52 1.37 10.46
N ASP A 62 -20.56 1.21 9.65
CA ASP A 62 -21.12 -0.10 9.36
C ASP A 62 -20.18 -0.91 8.43
N PRO A 63 -19.78 -2.14 8.80
CA PRO A 63 -18.86 -2.95 8.01
C PRO A 63 -19.48 -3.53 6.72
N GLN A 64 -20.81 -3.63 6.58
CA GLN A 64 -21.44 -3.87 5.27
C GLN A 64 -21.29 -2.65 4.36
N GLN A 65 -21.59 -1.45 4.87
CA GLN A 65 -21.46 -0.23 4.09
C GLN A 65 -20.01 -0.01 3.61
N ALA A 66 -19.02 -0.32 4.45
CA ALA A 66 -17.62 -0.24 4.06
C ALA A 66 -17.26 -1.22 2.91
N ARG A 67 -17.80 -2.43 2.92
CA ARG A 67 -17.60 -3.43 1.85
C ARG A 67 -18.22 -2.99 0.53
N GLU A 68 -19.42 -2.42 0.56
CA GLU A 68 -20.07 -1.88 -0.63
C GLU A 68 -19.27 -0.75 -1.27
N ARG A 69 -18.66 0.12 -0.45
CA ARG A 69 -17.79 1.21 -0.94
C ARG A 69 -16.51 0.69 -1.59
N ILE A 70 -15.90 -0.36 -1.06
CA ILE A 70 -14.75 -1.03 -1.69
C ILE A 70 -15.16 -1.75 -2.98
N GLY A 71 -16.37 -2.30 -3.02
CA GLY A 71 -16.97 -2.85 -4.24
C GLY A 71 -17.11 -1.80 -5.35
N ALA A 72 -17.50 -0.58 -4.98
CA ALA A 72 -17.68 0.54 -5.91
C ALA A 72 -16.38 1.26 -6.33
N MET A 73 -15.26 1.04 -5.62
CA MET A 73 -13.96 1.63 -5.98
C MET A 73 -13.37 1.05 -7.27
N SER A 74 -12.63 1.88 -7.99
CA SER A 74 -11.82 1.43 -9.13
C SER A 74 -10.64 0.56 -8.68
N ASP A 75 -10.12 -0.26 -9.58
CA ASP A 75 -9.01 -1.17 -9.29
C ASP A 75 -7.75 -0.44 -8.80
N ALA A 76 -7.49 0.77 -9.31
CA ALA A 76 -6.38 1.61 -8.87
C ALA A 76 -6.57 2.15 -7.44
N GLU A 77 -7.80 2.52 -7.07
CA GLU A 77 -8.11 3.00 -5.72
C GLU A 77 -8.00 1.86 -4.69
N VAL A 78 -8.42 0.65 -5.05
CA VAL A 78 -8.27 -0.54 -4.19
C VAL A 78 -6.79 -0.91 -4.03
N ALA A 79 -5.98 -0.81 -5.09
CA ALA A 79 -4.55 -1.04 -5.04
C ALA A 79 -3.84 -0.05 -4.09
N GLN A 80 -4.21 1.23 -4.18
CA GLN A 80 -3.67 2.27 -3.30
C GLN A 80 -4.09 2.05 -1.84
N LEU A 81 -5.35 1.67 -1.59
CA LEU A 81 -5.83 1.33 -0.25
C LEU A 81 -5.11 0.09 0.32
N ALA A 82 -4.88 -0.95 -0.50
CA ALA A 82 -4.14 -2.13 -0.08
C ALA A 82 -2.67 -1.81 0.22
N ALA A 83 -2.05 -0.90 -0.54
CA ALA A 83 -0.71 -0.39 -0.24
C ALA A 83 -0.70 0.36 1.09
N ASP A 84 -1.68 1.23 1.32
CA ASP A 84 -1.80 2.01 2.56
C ASP A 84 -2.05 1.12 3.78
N MET A 85 -2.87 0.07 3.65
CA MET A 85 -3.07 -0.95 4.68
C MET A 85 -1.80 -1.77 4.99
N ARG A 86 -0.93 -1.99 3.99
CA ARG A 86 0.37 -2.66 4.19
C ARG A 86 1.40 -1.74 4.84
N THR A 87 1.34 -0.44 4.57
CA THR A 87 2.26 0.56 5.14
C THR A 87 1.79 1.12 6.46
N ALA A 88 0.50 1.05 6.75
CA ALA A 88 -0.04 1.27 8.08
C ALA A 88 0.64 0.25 9.00
N PRO A 89 1.40 0.70 10.03
CA PRO A 89 2.07 -0.22 10.94
C PRO A 89 0.98 -1.07 11.55
N ALA A 90 0.98 -2.36 11.20
CA ALA A 90 -0.03 -3.33 11.59
C ALA A 90 -0.33 -3.13 13.09
N GLY A 91 -1.49 -2.52 13.35
CA GLY A 91 -1.87 -2.12 14.69
C GLY A 91 -1.93 -3.35 15.55
N ALA A 92 -0.96 -3.49 16.45
CA ALA A 92 -0.93 -4.52 17.47
C ALA A 92 -1.14 -5.96 16.95
N ASP A 93 -0.42 -6.38 15.91
CA ASP A 93 -0.29 -7.83 15.67
C ASP A 93 0.32 -8.46 16.92
N GLY A 94 -0.25 -9.56 17.42
CA GLY A 94 0.10 -10.21 18.69
C GLY A 94 1.60 -10.48 18.92
N GLY A 95 2.44 -10.39 17.88
CA GLY A 95 3.90 -10.36 17.98
C GLY A 95 4.45 -9.13 18.72
N THR A 96 3.83 -7.96 18.59
CA THR A 96 4.20 -6.75 19.34
C THR A 96 3.87 -6.89 20.83
N VAL A 97 2.71 -7.43 21.16
CA VAL A 97 2.31 -7.72 22.55
C VAL A 97 3.23 -8.77 23.17
N LEU A 98 3.54 -9.86 22.45
CA LEU A 98 4.52 -10.85 22.88
C LEU A 98 5.91 -10.26 23.08
N ALA A 99 6.38 -9.41 22.17
CA ALA A 99 7.68 -8.75 22.29
C ALA A 99 7.76 -7.85 23.53
N VAL A 100 6.70 -7.07 23.81
CA VAL A 100 6.61 -6.23 25.01
C VAL A 100 6.64 -7.09 26.28
N ILE A 101 5.90 -8.21 26.32
CA ILE A 101 5.89 -9.14 27.46
C ILE A 101 7.27 -9.74 27.69
N VAL A 102 7.95 -10.19 26.64
CA VAL A 102 9.31 -10.78 26.74
C VAL A 102 10.32 -9.76 27.26
N ILE A 103 10.28 -8.52 26.77
CA ILE A 103 11.18 -7.45 27.23
C ILE A 103 10.92 -7.11 28.70
N ALA A 104 9.65 -6.97 29.11
CA ALA A 104 9.29 -6.70 30.50
C ALA A 104 9.75 -7.83 31.45
N ALA A 105 9.56 -9.09 31.04
CA ALA A 105 10.00 -10.26 31.79
C ALA A 105 11.54 -10.32 31.92
N ALA A 106 12.28 -9.97 30.85
CA ALA A 106 13.73 -9.92 30.88
C ALA A 106 14.26 -8.84 31.83
N ILE A 107 13.65 -7.65 31.85
CA ILE A 107 13.99 -6.57 32.78
C ILE A 107 13.71 -7.00 34.22
N TRP A 108 12.53 -7.59 34.47
CA TRP A 108 12.17 -8.08 35.81
C TRP A 108 13.14 -9.15 36.30
N TYR A 109 13.46 -10.13 35.46
CA TYR A 109 14.42 -11.18 35.77
C TYR A 109 15.81 -10.62 36.09
N PHE A 110 16.30 -9.67 35.28
CA PHE A 110 17.62 -9.08 35.50
C PHE A 110 17.66 -8.20 36.75
N ALA A 111 16.58 -7.47 37.04
CA ALA A 111 16.45 -6.65 38.24
C ALA A 111 16.33 -7.47 39.52
N PHE A 112 15.70 -8.65 39.46
CA PHE A 112 15.49 -9.53 40.61
C PHE A 112 16.64 -10.54 40.82
N ARG A 113 17.47 -10.77 39.80
CA ARG A 113 18.66 -11.64 39.87
C ARG A 113 19.93 -10.90 40.32
N ARG A 114 19.84 -9.60 40.57
CA ARG A 114 20.90 -8.79 41.18
C ARG A 114 20.58 -8.51 42.64
#